data_AF-M6WCP1-F1
#
_entry.id   AF-M6WCP1-F1
#
_cell.length_a   1.000
_cell.length_b   1.000
_cell.length_c   1.000
_cell.angle_alpha   90.00
_cell.angle_beta   90.00
_cell.angle_gamma   90.00
#
_symmetry.space_group_name_H-M   'P 1'
#
loop_
_entity.id
_entity.type
_entity.pdbx_description
1 polymer ?
#
loop_
_entity_poly.entity_id
_entity_poly.type
_entity_poly.pdbx_seq_one_letter_code
_entity_poly.pdbx_strand_id
1 'polypeptide(L)'
;MKLKLRIILLKNTEKEKDFSYPVIRYHSPIYSLSEFLGHPLMGKMDLLDIPHFNAPLRYLGKSIVTIHDIIPFQVHSSFLKRIYMRIVFRLLRRFSKKIVSVSEYTAKDLKSIFGFSKKEMEVIHNGIDQSVFYPATAAEKKNF
;
A
#
# COMPACT_ATOMS: atom_id res chain seq x y z
N MET A 1 -26.46 -0.06 13.18
CA MET A 1 -25.73 1.17 12.79
C MET A 1 -24.23 0.86 12.84
N LYS A 2 -23.56 0.64 11.70
CA LYS A 2 -22.10 0.36 11.68
C LYS A 2 -21.34 1.69 11.78
N LEU A 3 -20.58 1.89 12.86
CA LEU A 3 -19.64 3.02 12.93
C LEU A 3 -18.58 2.85 11.83
N LYS A 4 -18.55 3.76 10.84
CA LYS A 4 -17.39 3.92 9.95
C LYS A 4 -16.24 4.53 10.75
N LEU A 5 -15.53 3.68 11.48
CA LEU A 5 -14.33 4.09 12.20
C LEU A 5 -13.21 4.26 11.16
N ARG A 6 -12.84 5.50 10.87
CA ARG A 6 -11.72 5.85 9.98
C ARG A 6 -10.52 6.18 10.88
N ILE A 7 -9.49 5.35 10.82
CA ILE A 7 -8.26 5.51 11.60
C ILE A 7 -7.09 5.36 10.66
N ILE A 8 -6.13 6.26 10.79
CA ILE A 8 -4.87 6.20 10.05
C ILE A 8 -3.80 5.65 10.98
N LEU A 9 -3.09 4.63 10.53
CA LEU A 9 -1.98 4.04 11.28
C LEU A 9 -0.67 4.55 10.68
N LEU A 10 0.03 5.42 11.40
CA LEU A 10 1.28 6.03 10.94
C LEU A 10 2.44 5.70 11.87
N LYS A 11 3.63 5.62 11.27
CA LYS A 11 4.89 5.46 12.00
C LYS A 11 5.49 6.81 12.43
N ASN A 12 5.33 7.86 11.60
CA ASN A 12 5.82 9.21 11.89
C ASN A 12 4.64 10.16 12.16
N THR A 13 4.79 11.00 13.17
CA THR A 13 3.76 11.82 13.80
C THR A 13 3.80 13.29 13.40
N GLU A 14 4.80 13.70 12.62
CA GLU A 14 4.97 15.09 12.18
C GLU A 14 3.77 15.63 11.38
N LYS A 15 2.93 14.75 10.82
CA LYS A 15 1.71 15.10 10.08
C LYS A 15 0.40 14.78 10.81
N GLU A 16 0.42 14.44 12.10
CA GLU A 16 -0.81 14.10 12.86
C GLU A 16 -1.88 15.21 12.78
N LYS A 17 -1.45 16.49 12.75
CA LYS A 17 -2.33 17.66 12.70
C LYS A 17 -3.00 17.88 11.34
N ASP A 18 -2.51 17.26 10.28
CA ASP A 18 -3.01 17.47 8.91
C ASP A 18 -4.17 16.52 8.58
N PHE A 19 -4.44 15.54 9.43
CA PHE A 19 -5.47 14.54 9.19
C PHE A 19 -6.77 14.87 9.92
N SER A 20 -7.89 14.85 9.21
CA SER A 20 -9.23 15.02 9.77
C SER A 20 -9.72 13.80 10.59
N TYR A 21 -8.89 12.78 10.79
CA TYR A 21 -9.24 11.51 11.42
C TYR A 21 -8.24 11.16 12.53
N PRO A 22 -8.68 10.38 13.56
CA PRO A 22 -7.78 9.88 14.59
C PRO A 22 -6.59 9.12 13.98
N VAL A 23 -5.39 9.54 14.33
CA VAL A 23 -4.15 8.86 13.99
C VAL A 23 -3.74 7.98 15.16
N ILE A 24 -3.47 6.71 14.88
CA ILE A 24 -2.94 5.77 15.86
C ILE A 24 -1.52 5.42 15.46
N ARG A 25 -0.61 5.46 16.43
CA ARG A 25 0.79 5.13 16.18
C ARG A 25 0.96 3.64 15.93
N TYR A 26 1.65 3.31 14.85
CA TYR A 26 2.00 1.94 14.51
C TYR A 26 3.51 1.75 14.61
N HIS A 27 3.95 1.20 15.74
CA HIS A 27 5.37 1.09 16.10
C HIS A 27 6.07 -0.16 15.57
N SER A 28 5.43 -0.95 14.69
CA SER A 28 6.07 -2.14 14.15
C SER A 28 7.26 -1.77 13.24
N PRO A 29 8.43 -2.42 13.39
CA PRO A 29 9.54 -2.22 12.47
C PRO A 29 9.18 -2.67 11.06
N ILE A 30 9.68 -1.96 10.04
CA ILE A 30 9.44 -2.28 8.63
C ILE A 30 10.13 -3.59 8.30
N TYR A 31 9.43 -4.54 7.67
CA TYR A 31 9.89 -5.91 7.38
C TYR A 31 10.06 -6.82 8.60
N SER A 32 9.45 -6.49 9.74
CA SER A 32 9.36 -7.38 10.89
C SER A 32 8.19 -8.35 10.78
N LEU A 33 8.34 -9.56 11.34
CA LEU A 33 7.23 -10.50 11.51
C LEU A 33 6.08 -9.89 12.33
N SER A 34 6.36 -8.91 13.18
CA SER A 34 5.32 -8.18 13.93
C SER A 34 4.37 -7.40 13.03
N GLU A 35 4.79 -7.02 11.82
CA GLU A 35 3.88 -6.35 10.86
C GLU A 35 2.76 -7.28 10.41
N PHE A 36 3.03 -8.58 10.34
CA PHE A 36 2.04 -9.57 9.92
C PHE A 36 0.91 -9.76 10.92
N LEU A 37 1.14 -9.44 12.19
CA LEU A 37 0.09 -9.47 13.22
C LEU A 37 -0.88 -8.29 13.08
N GLY A 38 -0.39 -7.13 12.65
CA GLY A 38 -1.20 -5.90 12.58
C GLY A 38 -1.57 -5.35 13.97
N HIS A 39 -2.21 -4.19 13.97
CA HIS A 39 -2.73 -3.57 15.20
C HIS A 39 -4.09 -4.19 15.59
N PRO A 40 -4.41 -4.43 16.87
CA PRO A 40 -5.68 -5.04 17.28
C PRO A 40 -6.93 -4.30 16.77
N LEU A 41 -6.87 -2.96 16.70
CA LEU A 41 -7.98 -2.15 16.19
C LEU A 41 -8.32 -2.40 14.72
N MET A 42 -7.37 -2.90 13.92
CA MET A 42 -7.66 -3.31 12.55
C MET A 42 -8.75 -4.38 12.53
N GLY A 43 -8.84 -5.24 13.56
CA GLY A 43 -9.90 -6.23 13.73
C GLY A 43 -11.32 -5.64 13.79
N LYS A 44 -11.46 -4.41 14.30
CA LYS A 44 -12.74 -3.70 14.43
C LYS A 44 -13.19 -2.96 13.16
N MET A 45 -12.31 -2.83 12.17
CA MET A 45 -12.60 -2.11 10.91
C MET A 45 -13.33 -2.99 9.90
N ASP A 46 -14.21 -2.40 9.10
CA ASP A 46 -14.88 -3.09 7.98
C ASP A 46 -13.95 -3.26 6.76
N LEU A 47 -13.00 -2.34 6.57
CA LEU A 47 -12.08 -2.29 5.44
C LEU A 47 -10.74 -1.69 5.89
N LEU A 48 -9.64 -2.20 5.34
CA LEU A 48 -8.31 -1.67 5.54
C LEU A 48 -7.75 -1.25 4.18
N ASP A 49 -7.22 -0.04 4.10
CA ASP A 49 -6.44 0.41 2.95
C ASP A 49 -4.96 0.42 3.34
N ILE A 50 -4.17 -0.41 2.65
CA ILE A 50 -2.75 -0.58 2.93
C ILE A 50 -1.98 -0.09 1.70
N PRO A 51 -1.33 1.09 1.77
CA PRO A 51 -0.68 1.72 0.62
C PRO A 51 0.66 1.07 0.23
N HIS A 52 0.92 -0.16 0.68
CA HIS A 52 2.16 -0.89 0.39
C HIS A 52 1.98 -2.40 0.65
N PHE A 53 2.84 -3.25 0.09
CA PHE A 53 2.69 -4.71 0.16
C PHE A 53 2.92 -5.32 1.56
N ASN A 54 3.37 -4.55 2.55
CA ASN A 54 3.60 -4.99 3.95
C ASN A 54 2.28 -5.06 4.74
N ALA A 55 1.28 -5.70 4.16
CA ALA A 55 -0.04 -5.84 4.76
C ALA A 55 -0.05 -6.88 5.89
N PRO A 56 -0.85 -6.65 6.96
CA PRO A 56 -0.98 -7.60 8.06
C PRO A 56 -1.71 -8.86 7.60
N LEU A 57 -1.01 -10.00 7.59
CA LEU A 57 -1.54 -11.29 7.10
C LEU A 57 -2.85 -11.67 7.80
N ARG A 58 -2.97 -11.35 9.10
CA ARG A 58 -4.17 -11.61 9.92
C ARG A 58 -5.44 -10.96 9.38
N TYR A 59 -5.32 -9.82 8.68
CA TYR A 59 -6.48 -9.02 8.27
C TYR A 59 -6.64 -8.88 6.75
N LEU A 60 -5.88 -9.66 5.95
CA LEU A 60 -5.91 -9.55 4.49
C LEU A 60 -7.32 -9.68 3.88
N GLY A 61 -8.19 -10.51 4.45
CA GLY A 61 -9.55 -10.72 3.94
C GLY A 61 -10.40 -9.44 3.82
N LYS A 62 -9.99 -8.37 4.49
CA LYS A 62 -10.61 -7.04 4.41
C LYS A 62 -9.66 -5.92 3.99
N SER A 63 -8.47 -6.28 3.51
CA SER A 63 -7.45 -5.33 3.04
C SER A 63 -7.52 -5.12 1.54
N ILE A 64 -7.55 -3.85 1.13
CA ILE A 64 -7.13 -3.40 -0.19
C ILE A 64 -5.65 -3.04 -0.07
N VAL A 65 -4.83 -3.61 -0.94
CA VAL A 65 -3.38 -3.45 -0.86
C VAL A 65 -2.86 -2.86 -2.15
N THR A 66 -2.19 -1.71 -2.04
CA THR A 66 -1.56 -1.04 -3.19
C THR A 66 -0.12 -1.52 -3.34
N ILE A 67 0.22 -1.92 -4.56
CA ILE A 67 1.56 -2.36 -4.95
C ILE A 67 2.11 -1.34 -5.94
N HIS A 68 3.13 -0.61 -5.51
CA HIS A 68 3.78 0.42 -6.31
C HIS A 68 4.75 -0.19 -7.33
N ASP A 69 5.59 -1.11 -6.87
CA ASP A 69 6.56 -1.80 -7.71
C ASP A 69 6.90 -3.18 -7.13
N ILE A 70 7.65 -3.94 -7.92
CA ILE A 70 8.28 -5.20 -7.51
C ILE A 70 9.79 -5.16 -7.72
N ILE A 71 10.38 -3.95 -7.76
CA ILE A 71 11.82 -3.75 -7.95
C ILE A 71 12.64 -4.50 -6.89
N PRO A 72 12.23 -4.57 -5.59
CA PRO A 72 12.92 -5.38 -4.60
C PRO A 72 13.04 -6.86 -4.96
N PHE A 73 12.17 -7.39 -5.83
CA PHE A 73 12.24 -8.75 -6.34
C PHE A 73 13.20 -8.87 -7.54
N GLN A 74 13.18 -7.89 -8.46
CA GLN A 74 13.91 -7.96 -9.72
C GLN A 74 15.41 -7.62 -9.61
N VAL A 75 15.78 -6.52 -8.95
CA VAL A 75 17.13 -5.92 -9.15
C VAL A 75 18.13 -6.24 -8.02
N HIS A 76 17.67 -6.49 -6.78
CA HIS A 76 18.58 -6.66 -5.63
C HIS A 76 18.03 -7.64 -4.57
N SER A 77 17.61 -8.83 -5.00
CA SER A 77 17.10 -9.85 -4.07
C SER A 77 18.08 -11.00 -3.88
N SER A 78 18.52 -11.17 -2.63
CA SER A 78 19.07 -12.45 -2.17
C SER A 78 18.02 -13.55 -2.35
N PHE A 79 18.47 -14.80 -2.49
CA PHE A 79 17.59 -15.95 -2.68
C PHE A 79 16.49 -16.03 -1.62
N LEU A 80 16.83 -15.76 -0.35
CA LEU A 80 15.89 -15.72 0.76
C LEU A 80 14.83 -14.63 0.56
N LYS A 81 15.22 -13.43 0.10
CA LYS A 81 14.29 -12.33 -0.19
C LYS A 81 13.32 -12.69 -1.32
N ARG A 82 13.79 -13.43 -2.34
CA ARG A 82 12.91 -13.95 -3.41
C ARG A 82 11.87 -14.92 -2.88
N ILE A 83 12.28 -15.86 -2.02
CA ILE A 83 11.35 -16.81 -1.39
C ILE A 83 10.34 -16.06 -0.53
N TYR A 84 10.80 -15.15 0.32
CA TYR A 84 9.96 -14.32 1.18
C TYR A 84 8.90 -13.56 0.36
N MET A 85 9.33 -12.84 -0.68
CA MET A 85 8.42 -12.13 -1.59
C MET A 85 7.44 -13.09 -2.27
N ARG A 86 7.90 -14.26 -2.75
CA ARG A 86 7.00 -15.22 -3.39
C ARG A 86 5.93 -15.77 -2.44
N ILE A 87 6.25 -15.93 -1.15
CA ILE A 87 5.28 -16.30 -0.11
C ILE A 87 4.31 -15.15 0.14
N VAL A 88 4.82 -13.95 0.42
CA VAL A 88 3.98 -12.77 0.73
C VAL A 88 3.02 -12.48 -0.42
N PHE A 89 3.49 -12.38 -1.65
CA PHE A 89 2.64 -12.09 -2.81
C PHE A 89 1.62 -13.20 -3.09
N ARG A 90 1.95 -14.46 -2.80
CA ARG A 90 0.98 -15.56 -2.87
C ARG A 90 -0.14 -15.40 -1.84
N LEU A 91 0.20 -14.98 -0.63
CA LEU A 91 -0.79 -14.71 0.42
C LEU A 91 -1.65 -13.50 0.08
N LEU A 92 -1.04 -12.39 -0.38
CA LEU A 92 -1.75 -11.22 -0.86
C LEU A 92 -2.74 -11.60 -1.97
N ARG A 93 -2.29 -12.34 -2.98
CA ARG A 93 -3.14 -12.80 -4.07
C ARG A 93 -4.34 -13.62 -3.58
N ARG A 94 -4.10 -14.53 -2.65
CA ARG A 94 -5.13 -15.49 -2.20
C ARG A 94 -6.11 -14.90 -1.19
N PHE A 95 -5.65 -14.01 -0.33
CA PHE A 95 -6.40 -13.59 0.86
C PHE A 95 -6.74 -12.10 0.89
N SER A 96 -6.08 -11.24 0.11
CA SER A 96 -6.46 -9.83 0.06
C SER A 96 -7.86 -9.66 -0.54
N LYS A 97 -8.59 -8.66 -0.05
CA LYS A 97 -9.89 -8.30 -0.62
C LYS A 97 -9.76 -7.81 -2.06
N LYS A 98 -8.75 -6.98 -2.32
CA LYS A 98 -8.38 -6.49 -3.65
C LYS A 98 -6.93 -6.03 -3.65
N ILE A 99 -6.26 -6.17 -4.79
CA ILE A 99 -4.96 -5.55 -5.05
C ILE A 99 -5.13 -4.38 -5.99
N VAL A 100 -4.43 -3.29 -5.71
CA VAL A 100 -4.32 -2.13 -6.59
C VAL A 100 -2.90 -2.07 -7.14
N SER A 101 -2.77 -2.02 -8.45
CA SER A 101 -1.52 -1.69 -9.13
C SER A 101 -1.56 -0.25 -9.61
N VAL A 102 -0.48 0.50 -9.41
CA VAL A 102 -0.42 1.92 -9.81
C VAL A 102 -0.20 2.15 -11.31
N SER A 103 0.14 1.10 -12.05
CA SER A 103 0.36 1.15 -13.49
C SER A 103 0.04 -0.18 -14.17
N GLU A 104 -0.19 -0.12 -15.48
CA GLU A 104 -0.32 -1.32 -16.33
C GLU A 104 0.99 -2.11 -16.38
N TYR A 105 2.13 -1.44 -16.27
CA TYR A 105 3.44 -2.08 -16.27
C TYR A 105 3.63 -2.96 -15.03
N THR A 106 3.40 -2.39 -13.84
CA THR A 106 3.44 -3.13 -12.57
C THR A 106 2.40 -4.26 -12.57
N ALA A 107 1.21 -4.04 -13.15
CA ALA A 107 0.17 -5.06 -13.24
C ALA A 107 0.58 -6.25 -14.13
N LYS A 108 1.22 -5.97 -15.27
CA LYS A 108 1.76 -7.01 -16.17
C LYS A 108 2.80 -7.87 -15.45
N ASP A 109 3.67 -7.24 -14.68
CA ASP A 109 4.70 -7.89 -13.90
C ASP A 109 4.13 -8.74 -12.76
N LEU A 110 3.13 -8.23 -12.05
CA LEU A 110 2.40 -8.99 -11.02
C LEU A 110 1.74 -10.23 -11.62
N LYS A 111 1.11 -10.09 -12.78
CA LYS A 111 0.51 -11.21 -13.49
C LYS A 111 1.55 -12.24 -13.94
N SER A 112 2.64 -11.81 -14.57
CA SER A 112 3.63 -12.73 -15.16
C SER A 112 4.46 -13.46 -14.10
N ILE A 113 4.84 -12.78 -13.00
CA ILE A 113 5.76 -13.32 -12.00
C ILE A 113 5.01 -14.01 -10.85
N PHE A 114 3.88 -13.44 -10.41
CA PHE A 114 3.15 -13.90 -9.23
C PHE A 114 1.77 -14.47 -9.53
N GLY A 115 1.33 -14.44 -10.79
CA GLY A 115 0.11 -15.07 -11.26
C GLY A 115 -1.18 -14.33 -10.87
N PHE A 116 -1.12 -13.02 -10.66
CA PHE A 116 -2.33 -12.22 -10.39
C PHE A 116 -3.27 -12.19 -11.59
N SER A 117 -4.56 -12.34 -11.32
CA SER A 117 -5.65 -12.22 -12.28
C SER A 117 -6.36 -10.88 -12.19
N LYS A 118 -7.14 -10.53 -13.22
CA LYS A 118 -8.02 -9.33 -13.21
C LYS A 118 -9.09 -9.36 -12.10
N LYS A 119 -9.40 -10.54 -11.57
CA LYS A 119 -10.32 -10.69 -10.43
C LYS A 119 -9.67 -10.17 -9.15
N GLU A 120 -8.42 -10.56 -8.92
CA GLU A 120 -7.66 -10.25 -7.70
C GLU A 120 -7.09 -8.82 -7.72
N MET A 121 -6.76 -8.30 -8.90
CA MET A 121 -6.05 -7.03 -9.08
C MET A 121 -6.78 -6.07 -10.02
N GLU A 122 -6.66 -4.77 -9.74
CA GLU A 122 -7.15 -3.66 -10.55
C GLU A 122 -6.07 -2.59 -10.70
N VAL A 123 -6.05 -1.89 -11.83
CA VAL A 123 -5.10 -0.80 -12.09
C VAL A 123 -5.77 0.52 -11.75
N ILE A 124 -5.15 1.28 -10.84
CA ILE A 124 -5.59 2.62 -10.48
C ILE A 124 -4.37 3.52 -10.55
N HIS A 125 -4.35 4.44 -11.52
CA HIS A 125 -3.23 5.36 -11.70
C HIS A 125 -3.15 6.39 -10.57
N ASN A 126 -1.92 6.79 -10.23
CA ASN A 126 -1.71 7.89 -9.29
C ASN A 126 -2.26 9.19 -9.88
N GLY A 127 -2.90 9.98 -9.02
CA GLY A 127 -3.31 11.34 -9.35
C GLY A 127 -2.14 12.32 -9.28
N ILE A 128 -2.36 13.50 -9.88
CA ILE A 128 -1.48 14.65 -9.76
C ILE A 128 -2.26 15.82 -9.16
N ASP A 129 -1.65 16.55 -8.24
CA ASP A 129 -2.27 17.73 -7.63
C ASP A 129 -2.13 18.94 -8.57
N GLN A 130 -3.25 19.34 -9.18
CA GLN A 130 -3.29 20.46 -10.13
C GLN A 130 -3.09 21.83 -9.46
N SER A 131 -3.21 21.93 -8.13
CA SER A 131 -2.88 23.16 -7.41
C SER A 131 -1.37 23.38 -7.26
N VAL A 132 -0.58 22.31 -7.41
CA VAL A 132 0.88 22.34 -7.36
C VAL A 132 1.48 22.24 -8.76
N PHE A 133 0.92 21.37 -9.61
CA PHE A 133 1.39 21.12 -10.97
C PHE A 133 0.48 21.80 -11.99
N TYR A 134 0.88 23.00 -12.39
CA TYR A 134 0.24 23.80 -13.42
C TYR A 134 1.29 24.50 -14.29
N PRO A 135 0.94 24.96 -15.50
CA PRO A 135 1.84 25.74 -16.32
C PRO A 135 2.28 27.03 -15.59
N ALA A 136 3.56 27.10 -15.23
CA ALA A 136 4.11 28.24 -14.51
C ALA A 136 3.98 29.55 -15.31
N THR A 137 3.61 30.62 -14.60
CA THR A 137 3.52 31.98 -15.13
C THR A 137 4.91 32.55 -15.45
N ALA A 138 4.95 33.63 -16.24
CA ALA A 138 6.22 34.29 -16.56
C ALA A 138 6.95 34.86 -15.32
N ALA A 139 6.19 35.26 -14.30
CA ALA A 139 6.75 35.77 -13.03
C ALA A 139 7.40 34.64 -12.21
N GLU A 140 6.75 33.48 -12.13
CA GLU A 140 7.30 32.31 -11.41
C GLU A 140 8.55 31.78 -12.09
N LYS A 141 8.59 31.76 -13.43
CA LYS A 141 9.78 31.34 -14.20
C LYS A 141 11.00 32.23 -13.98
N LYS A 142 10.82 33.49 -13.59
CA LYS A 142 11.93 34.44 -13.34
C LYS A 142 12.61 34.19 -11.98
N ASN A 143 11.94 33.47 -11.09
CA ASN A 143 12.43 33.17 -9.74
C ASN A 143 13.08 31.78 -9.63
N PHE A 144 13.22 31.06 -10.75
CA PHE A 144 14.01 29.84 -10.89
C PHE A 144 15.40 30.18 -11.45
#